data_AF-A0A088CNE2-F1
#
_entry.id   AF-A0A088CNE2-F1
#
_cell.length_a   1.000
_cell.length_b   1.000
_cell.length_c   1.000
_cell.angle_alpha   90.00
_cell.angle_beta   90.00
_cell.angle_gamma   90.00
#
_symmetry.space_group_name_H-M   'P 1'
#
loop_
_entity.id
_entity.type
_entity.pdbx_description
1 polymer ?
#
loop_
_entity_poly.entity_id
_entity_poly.type
_entity_poly.pdbx_seq_one_letter_code
_entity_poly.pdbx_strand_id
1 'polypeptide(L)'
;MKTLVEIYHMDLLIGERYGIKSAVRAEKKRLQENLEIQRLELLSENERKRMHDDNTFNVHAITTEGMSSKELRTDDPLIFPGSTNVDGPLKSNNNTNDARIIAQNNNNNKGHLCPSGLMGMPEVHSSDSDERKLDAICKQKRRRSKEVREDGEDRPREHPFIVTEPGELARGKKNGLDYLFDLYEQCGKFLSDVQRIAKERGEKCPTKVTNQVFRHAKHTGAVYINKPKMRHYVHCYALHCLDCEQSNHLRRMYKERGENVGAWRQACYYPLVAIARENNWDIEGVFNRNEKLR
;
A
#
# COMPACT_ATOMS: atom_id res chain seq x y z
N MET A 1 0.80 35.80 14.84
CA MET A 1 -0.19 35.19 15.76
C MET A 1 -0.87 36.24 16.62
N LYS A 2 -0.24 36.78 17.68
CA LYS A 2 -0.84 37.85 18.51
C LYS A 2 -1.45 38.99 17.68
N THR A 3 -0.67 39.57 16.78
CA THR A 3 -1.06 40.59 15.80
C THR A 3 -2.35 40.27 15.02
N LEU A 4 -2.58 39.01 14.64
CA LEU A 4 -3.77 38.60 13.88
C LEU A 4 -5.05 38.67 14.73
N VAL A 5 -4.94 38.38 16.03
CA VAL A 5 -6.06 38.45 16.97
C VAL A 5 -6.23 39.87 17.52
N GLU A 6 -5.12 40.54 17.86
CA GLU A 6 -5.10 41.81 18.58
C GLU A 6 -5.30 43.03 17.66
N ILE A 7 -4.78 43.01 16.41
CA ILE A 7 -4.88 44.13 15.45
C ILE A 7 -5.88 43.86 14.33
N TYR A 8 -5.91 42.62 13.81
CA TYR A 8 -6.79 42.24 12.70
C TYR A 8 -8.08 41.56 13.15
N HIS A 9 -8.32 41.43 14.47
CA HIS A 9 -9.55 40.87 15.07
C HIS A 9 -9.98 39.51 14.49
N MET A 10 -9.01 38.67 14.11
CA MET A 10 -9.27 37.33 13.57
C MET A 10 -9.45 36.31 14.70
N ASP A 11 -10.68 35.83 14.86
CA ASP A 11 -11.04 34.78 15.81
C ASP A 11 -10.57 33.40 15.33
N LEU A 12 -9.29 33.14 15.55
CA LEU A 12 -8.69 31.83 15.30
C LEU A 12 -9.16 30.81 16.34
N LEU A 13 -9.38 29.57 15.90
CA LEU A 13 -9.60 28.43 16.80
C LEU A 13 -8.27 27.97 17.43
N ILE A 14 -8.35 27.25 18.55
CA ILE A 14 -7.16 26.68 19.21
C ILE A 14 -6.40 25.76 18.24
N GLY A 15 -7.11 24.91 17.49
CA GLY A 15 -6.50 24.01 16.50
C GLY A 15 -5.71 24.74 15.42
N GLU A 16 -6.21 25.88 14.93
CA GLU A 16 -5.55 26.69 13.90
C GLU A 16 -4.28 27.37 14.43
N ARG A 17 -4.33 27.89 15.67
CA ARG A 17 -3.17 28.48 16.35
C ARG A 17 -2.00 27.50 16.49
N TYR A 18 -2.28 26.22 16.75
CA TYR A 18 -1.25 25.18 16.79
C TYR A 18 -0.91 24.66 15.38
N GLY A 19 -1.90 24.53 14.48
CA GLY A 19 -1.71 24.09 13.10
C GLY A 19 -0.72 24.97 12.32
N ILE A 20 -0.87 26.29 12.39
CA ILE A 20 0.04 27.25 11.74
C ILE A 20 1.47 27.08 12.27
N LYS A 21 1.66 26.96 13.59
CA LYS A 21 2.98 26.73 14.20
C LYS A 21 3.59 25.40 13.78
N SER A 22 2.78 24.33 13.72
CA SER A 22 3.21 23.00 13.30
C SER A 22 3.61 22.96 11.82
N ALA A 23 2.86 23.63 10.95
CA ALA A 23 3.18 23.75 9.53
C ALA A 23 4.53 24.46 9.31
N VAL A 24 4.75 25.61 9.96
CA VAL A 24 6.03 26.33 9.91
C VAL A 24 7.18 25.47 10.46
N ARG A 25 6.95 24.70 11.52
CA ARG A 25 7.96 23.80 12.10
C ARG A 25 8.30 22.64 11.16
N ALA A 26 7.30 22.07 10.50
CA ALA A 26 7.48 21.00 9.52
C ALA A 26 8.26 21.49 8.29
N GLU A 27 7.90 22.66 7.75
CA GLU A 27 8.58 23.23 6.58
C GLU A 27 10.02 23.66 6.90
N LYS A 28 10.26 24.26 8.08
CA LYS A 28 11.64 24.53 8.55
C LYS A 28 12.46 23.24 8.67
N LYS A 29 11.86 22.16 9.17
CA LYS A 29 12.53 20.86 9.26
C LYS A 29 12.85 20.31 7.86
N ARG A 30 11.91 20.34 6.93
CA ARG A 30 12.09 19.90 5.54
C ARG A 30 13.24 20.64 4.83
N LEU A 31 13.32 21.96 5.02
CA LEU A 31 14.41 22.78 4.47
C LEU A 31 15.78 22.46 5.10
N GLN A 32 15.82 22.21 6.41
CA GLN A 32 17.05 21.78 7.10
C GLN A 32 17.53 20.41 6.60
N GLU A 33 16.63 19.43 6.50
CA GLU A 33 16.94 18.09 5.98
C GLU A 33 17.44 18.15 4.52
N ASN A 34 16.83 18.98 3.67
CA ASN A 34 17.31 19.20 2.30
C ASN A 34 18.73 19.80 2.24
N LEU A 35 19.07 20.75 3.12
CA LEU A 35 20.41 21.34 3.18
C LEU A 35 21.46 20.33 3.70
N GLU A 36 21.07 19.46 4.64
CA GLU A 36 21.93 18.38 5.12
C GLU A 36 22.16 17.31 4.06
N ILE A 37 21.13 16.93 3.29
CA ILE A 37 21.25 16.05 2.12
C ILE A 37 22.20 16.65 1.08
N GLN A 38 22.01 17.91 0.70
CA GLN A 38 22.87 18.59 -0.28
C GLN A 38 24.34 18.67 0.19
N ARG A 39 24.57 18.85 1.50
CA ARG A 39 25.91 18.82 2.10
C ARG A 39 26.54 17.42 2.04
N LEU A 40 25.77 16.36 2.26
CA LEU A 40 26.23 14.98 2.15
C LEU A 40 26.52 14.58 0.69
N GLU A 41 25.69 15.02 -0.25
CA GLU A 41 25.93 14.83 -1.70
C GLU A 41 27.26 15.46 -2.12
N LEU A 42 27.52 16.72 -1.75
CA LEU A 42 28.77 17.43 -2.05
C LEU A 42 30.01 16.74 -1.44
N LEU A 43 29.89 16.20 -0.23
CA LEU A 43 30.97 15.41 0.39
C LEU A 43 31.21 14.11 -0.38
N SER A 44 30.15 13.42 -0.81
CA SER A 44 30.26 12.18 -1.60
C SER A 44 30.85 12.41 -2.99
N GLU A 45 30.58 13.56 -3.63
CA GLU A 45 31.25 13.93 -4.88
C GLU A 45 32.74 14.22 -4.69
N ASN A 46 33.10 14.86 -3.58
CA ASN A 46 34.50 15.10 -3.23
C ASN A 46 35.26 13.83 -2.80
N GLU A 47 34.56 12.79 -2.37
CA GLU A 47 35.14 11.44 -2.20
C GLU A 47 35.31 10.73 -3.56
N ARG A 48 34.31 10.78 -4.44
CA ARG A 48 34.42 10.23 -5.82
C ARG A 48 35.55 10.88 -6.62
N LYS A 49 35.77 12.18 -6.46
CA LYS A 49 36.90 12.90 -7.10
C LYS A 49 38.26 12.41 -6.57
N ARG A 50 38.42 12.22 -5.26
CA ARG A 50 39.67 11.67 -4.68
C ARG A 50 39.97 10.26 -5.18
N MET A 51 38.95 9.40 -5.28
CA MET A 51 39.10 8.05 -5.87
C MET A 51 39.44 8.08 -7.37
N HIS A 52 39.14 9.17 -8.09
CA HIS A 52 39.51 9.36 -9.49
C HIS A 52 40.98 9.81 -9.64
N ASP A 53 41.46 10.68 -8.76
CA ASP A 53 42.84 11.15 -8.75
C ASP A 53 43.83 10.02 -8.39
N ASP A 54 43.51 9.17 -7.41
CA ASP A 54 44.33 8.00 -7.04
C ASP A 54 44.47 7.00 -8.21
N ASN A 55 43.40 6.79 -8.98
CA ASN A 55 43.44 5.95 -10.18
C ASN A 55 44.28 6.57 -11.31
N THR A 56 44.37 7.91 -11.36
CA THR A 56 45.22 8.63 -12.33
C THR A 56 46.70 8.57 -11.92
N PHE A 57 46.99 8.65 -10.62
CA PHE A 57 48.36 8.57 -10.07
C PHE A 57 49.00 7.19 -10.33
N ASN A 58 48.25 6.10 -10.11
CA ASN A 58 48.75 4.74 -10.36
C ASN A 58 49.10 4.44 -11.83
N VAL A 59 48.49 5.11 -12.80
CA VAL A 59 48.77 4.90 -14.23
C VAL A 59 50.10 5.56 -14.64
N HIS A 60 50.48 6.69 -14.03
CA HIS A 60 51.74 7.38 -14.33
C HIS A 60 52.98 6.72 -13.70
N ALA A 61 52.81 5.87 -12.69
CA ALA A 61 53.92 5.19 -12.00
C ALA A 61 54.50 3.97 -12.76
N ILE A 62 53.87 3.53 -13.85
CA ILE A 62 54.21 2.27 -14.55
C ILE A 62 55.05 2.52 -15.83
N THR A 63 55.22 3.77 -16.27
CA THR A 63 55.85 4.12 -17.56
C THR A 63 57.21 4.84 -17.44
N THR A 64 58.14 4.32 -16.63
CA THR A 64 59.56 4.74 -16.66
C THR A 64 60.49 3.62 -16.17
N GLU A 65 61.71 3.60 -16.70
CA GLU A 65 62.83 2.69 -16.41
C GLU A 65 62.70 1.21 -16.88
N GLY A 66 63.72 0.74 -17.61
CA GLY A 66 63.83 -0.64 -18.09
C GLY A 66 65.27 -1.17 -18.03
N MET A 67 65.46 -2.42 -18.47
CA MET A 67 66.73 -3.19 -18.50
C MET A 67 67.45 -3.45 -17.15
N SER A 68 67.58 -4.73 -16.78
CA SER A 68 68.87 -5.46 -16.91
C SER A 68 68.74 -6.95 -16.51
N SER A 69 69.62 -7.79 -17.04
CA SER A 69 69.62 -9.26 -16.95
C SER A 69 70.45 -9.79 -15.77
N LYS A 70 70.20 -11.04 -15.31
CA LYS A 70 71.12 -12.23 -15.39
C LYS A 70 70.73 -13.36 -14.40
N GLU A 71 71.04 -14.61 -14.78
CA GLU A 71 70.78 -15.86 -14.04
C GLU A 71 71.60 -16.04 -12.74
N LEU A 72 71.16 -16.93 -11.82
CA LEU A 72 71.81 -18.25 -11.59
C LEU A 72 70.96 -19.21 -10.70
N ARG A 73 70.82 -20.47 -11.17
CA ARG A 73 70.75 -21.81 -10.50
C ARG A 73 70.55 -21.90 -8.95
N THR A 74 69.96 -22.92 -8.33
CA THR A 74 69.37 -24.25 -8.69
C THR A 74 68.48 -24.71 -7.49
N ASP A 75 67.83 -25.88 -7.39
CA ASP A 75 67.73 -27.12 -8.19
C ASP A 75 66.34 -27.79 -8.00
N ASP A 76 66.05 -28.86 -8.73
CA ASP A 76 64.84 -29.71 -8.62
C ASP A 76 65.27 -31.20 -8.59
N PRO A 77 64.49 -32.14 -8.00
CA PRO A 77 64.24 -33.36 -8.78
C PRO A 77 62.89 -34.10 -8.53
N LEU A 78 62.13 -34.25 -9.64
CA LEU A 78 61.35 -35.44 -10.07
C LEU A 78 60.08 -35.78 -9.22
N ILE A 79 58.93 -36.25 -9.79
CA ILE A 79 58.69 -37.27 -10.82
C ILE A 79 57.41 -36.95 -11.66
N PHE A 80 57.39 -37.36 -12.94
CA PHE A 80 56.31 -37.26 -13.98
C PHE A 80 55.66 -38.68 -14.20
N PRO A 81 54.77 -39.01 -15.17
CA PRO A 81 53.84 -38.28 -16.08
C PRO A 81 52.35 -38.72 -15.91
N GLY A 82 51.43 -38.24 -16.78
CA GLY A 82 50.30 -39.09 -17.23
C GLY A 82 49.08 -38.39 -17.87
N SER A 83 48.94 -38.46 -19.19
CA SER A 83 47.79 -37.89 -19.94
C SER A 83 46.75 -38.94 -20.38
N THR A 84 45.60 -38.43 -20.84
CA THR A 84 44.64 -39.00 -21.84
C THR A 84 43.31 -39.63 -21.40
N ASN A 85 42.27 -39.14 -22.08
CA ASN A 85 40.88 -39.55 -22.30
C ASN A 85 40.57 -41.07 -22.29
N VAL A 86 39.33 -41.44 -21.91
CA VAL A 86 38.27 -41.99 -22.80
C VAL A 86 36.89 -42.11 -22.10
N ASP A 87 35.84 -41.94 -22.91
CA ASP A 87 34.41 -42.39 -22.87
C ASP A 87 33.67 -42.89 -21.60
N GLY A 88 32.34 -42.64 -21.57
CA GLY A 88 31.35 -43.21 -20.63
C GLY A 88 30.86 -44.63 -20.99
N PRO A 89 29.72 -45.17 -20.49
CA PRO A 89 28.43 -44.44 -20.31
C PRO A 89 27.42 -44.89 -19.19
N LEU A 90 26.39 -44.05 -18.97
CA LEU A 90 24.95 -44.36 -18.66
C LEU A 90 24.45 -44.93 -17.29
N LYS A 91 23.40 -44.22 -16.75
CA LYS A 91 22.28 -44.64 -15.83
C LYS A 91 22.65 -44.85 -14.33
N SER A 92 21.93 -44.35 -13.30
CA SER A 92 20.47 -44.17 -13.11
C SER A 92 20.13 -43.41 -11.79
N ASN A 93 18.99 -42.71 -11.74
CA ASN A 93 18.05 -42.45 -10.60
C ASN A 93 18.56 -42.41 -9.12
N ASN A 94 18.26 -41.41 -8.27
CA ASN A 94 16.93 -41.00 -7.77
C ASN A 94 16.95 -39.74 -6.85
N ASN A 95 15.79 -39.11 -6.63
CA ASN A 95 15.54 -38.05 -5.63
C ASN A 95 15.55 -38.58 -4.17
N THR A 96 15.87 -37.75 -3.15
CA THR A 96 14.91 -37.08 -2.22
C THR A 96 15.56 -36.40 -1.00
N ASN A 97 14.87 -35.35 -0.51
CA ASN A 97 14.83 -34.69 0.82
C ASN A 97 15.32 -35.52 2.05
N ASP A 98 15.69 -34.98 3.22
CA ASP A 98 14.99 -33.92 3.99
C ASP A 98 15.75 -33.40 5.26
N ALA A 99 15.17 -32.34 5.85
CA ALA A 99 15.36 -31.63 7.13
C ALA A 99 16.21 -32.17 8.32
N ARG A 100 16.71 -31.22 9.13
CA ARG A 100 16.57 -31.28 10.61
C ARG A 100 16.56 -29.91 11.33
N ILE A 101 15.79 -29.83 12.42
CA ILE A 101 15.54 -28.66 13.30
C ILE A 101 16.00 -28.97 14.73
N ILE A 102 16.49 -27.96 15.47
CA ILE A 102 16.50 -27.84 16.94
C ILE A 102 16.28 -26.33 17.23
N ALA A 103 15.29 -25.77 17.96
CA ALA A 103 14.40 -26.15 19.08
C ALA A 103 14.88 -25.73 20.48
N GLN A 104 14.17 -24.79 21.15
CA GLN A 104 14.21 -24.61 22.61
C GLN A 104 13.04 -23.77 23.18
N ASN A 105 12.80 -23.91 24.49
CA ASN A 105 11.59 -23.49 25.23
C ASN A 105 11.99 -23.26 26.74
N ASN A 106 11.20 -22.76 27.71
CA ASN A 106 9.75 -22.57 27.83
C ASN A 106 9.36 -21.58 28.97
N ASN A 107 8.06 -21.29 29.09
CA ASN A 107 7.29 -21.01 30.33
C ASN A 107 7.41 -19.68 31.13
N ASN A 108 6.22 -19.08 31.33
CA ASN A 108 5.62 -18.54 32.58
C ASN A 108 6.33 -17.49 33.46
N ASN A 109 5.70 -16.31 33.67
CA ASN A 109 5.00 -16.01 34.95
C ASN A 109 4.11 -14.74 34.97
N LYS A 110 3.26 -14.64 36.02
CA LYS A 110 2.34 -13.52 36.37
C LYS A 110 2.84 -12.75 37.62
N GLY A 111 2.54 -11.44 37.72
CA GLY A 111 2.73 -10.54 38.88
C GLY A 111 2.75 -9.07 38.41
N HIS A 112 2.00 -8.05 38.87
CA HIS A 112 1.42 -7.68 40.18
C HIS A 112 2.55 -7.41 41.23
N LEU A 113 2.72 -6.25 41.91
CA LEU A 113 1.83 -5.11 42.28
C LEU A 113 2.59 -3.80 42.66
N CYS A 114 1.90 -2.64 42.58
CA CYS A 114 1.85 -1.52 43.56
C CYS A 114 3.03 -0.54 43.86
N PRO A 115 2.82 0.53 44.68
CA PRO A 115 1.57 1.26 45.05
C PRO A 115 1.67 2.81 45.11
N SER A 116 0.51 3.47 45.21
CA SER A 116 0.25 4.68 46.03
C SER A 116 -1.28 4.79 46.20
N GLY A 117 -1.87 4.59 47.39
CA GLY A 117 -2.22 5.65 48.37
C GLY A 117 -3.64 6.19 48.07
N LEU A 118 -4.64 6.21 48.96
CA LEU A 118 -4.69 6.22 50.45
C LEU A 118 -5.98 5.53 50.98
N MET A 119 -6.10 5.35 52.31
CA MET A 119 -7.24 4.74 53.03
C MET A 119 -8.53 5.59 53.11
N GLY A 120 -9.69 4.95 53.37
CA GLY A 120 -10.95 5.60 53.81
C GLY A 120 -12.09 4.60 54.12
N MET A 121 -12.55 4.58 55.37
CA MET A 121 -13.42 3.58 56.06
C MET A 121 -14.90 3.42 55.58
N PRO A 122 -15.67 2.42 56.10
CA PRO A 122 -17.08 2.12 55.73
C PRO A 122 -18.12 2.67 56.75
N GLU A 123 -19.36 2.13 56.70
CA GLU A 123 -20.53 2.35 57.62
C GLU A 123 -21.46 3.56 57.28
N VAL A 124 -22.80 3.60 57.51
CA VAL A 124 -23.81 2.65 58.08
C VAL A 124 -25.27 3.02 57.69
N HIS A 125 -26.19 2.02 57.69
CA HIS A 125 -27.68 2.06 57.88
C HIS A 125 -28.57 3.00 57.00
N SER A 126 -29.89 2.88 56.81
CA SER A 126 -31.02 1.98 57.20
C SER A 126 -32.05 2.03 56.03
N SER A 127 -32.96 1.10 55.68
CA SER A 127 -34.18 0.61 56.36
C SER A 127 -34.97 -0.18 55.27
N ASP A 128 -35.22 -1.48 55.34
CA ASP A 128 -36.36 -2.21 55.98
C ASP A 128 -37.66 -2.30 55.13
N SER A 129 -38.48 -3.35 55.34
CA SER A 129 -39.75 -3.75 54.66
C SER A 129 -39.70 -4.86 53.56
N ASP A 130 -39.49 -6.09 54.01
CA ASP A 130 -40.41 -7.24 53.93
C ASP A 130 -41.10 -7.80 52.63
N GLU A 131 -41.50 -9.07 52.81
CA GLU A 131 -42.43 -9.93 52.05
C GLU A 131 -42.01 -10.63 50.73
N ARG A 132 -42.72 -11.74 50.47
CA ARG A 132 -42.20 -12.97 49.84
C ARG A 132 -43.02 -13.41 48.64
N LYS A 133 -42.36 -14.24 47.82
CA LYS A 133 -42.93 -15.32 46.97
C LYS A 133 -43.51 -14.84 45.62
N LEU A 134 -42.89 -15.30 44.52
CA LEU A 134 -43.57 -16.03 43.43
C LEU A 134 -42.52 -16.79 42.57
N ASP A 135 -42.70 -18.11 42.54
CA ASP A 135 -42.41 -19.08 41.48
C ASP A 135 -40.99 -19.24 40.88
N ALA A 136 -40.35 -20.34 41.29
CA ALA A 136 -39.29 -20.99 40.52
C ALA A 136 -39.88 -21.87 39.41
N ILE A 137 -39.69 -21.50 38.13
CA ILE A 137 -39.79 -22.45 37.00
C ILE A 137 -38.51 -22.43 36.19
N CYS A 138 -37.87 -23.61 36.13
CA CYS A 138 -36.62 -23.89 35.44
C CYS A 138 -36.71 -23.55 33.94
N LYS A 139 -35.96 -22.54 33.47
CA LYS A 139 -35.77 -22.27 32.04
C LYS A 139 -34.41 -22.78 31.57
N GLN A 140 -34.48 -23.99 31.04
CA GLN A 140 -33.53 -24.65 30.15
C GLN A 140 -32.51 -23.72 29.48
N LYS A 141 -31.23 -23.99 29.79
CA LYS A 141 -30.05 -24.08 28.91
C LYS A 141 -30.27 -23.93 27.38
N ARG A 142 -30.83 -22.80 26.90
CA ARG A 142 -30.79 -22.43 25.48
C ARG A 142 -29.38 -21.94 25.16
N ARG A 143 -28.52 -22.88 24.76
CA ARG A 143 -27.25 -22.59 24.07
C ARG A 143 -27.58 -21.64 22.92
N ARG A 144 -27.21 -20.36 23.04
CA ARG A 144 -27.39 -19.38 21.98
C ARG A 144 -26.59 -19.89 20.79
N SER A 145 -27.28 -20.16 19.68
CA SER A 145 -26.65 -20.67 18.45
C SER A 145 -25.46 -19.79 18.12
N LYS A 146 -24.29 -20.42 17.96
CA LYS A 146 -23.09 -19.73 17.49
C LYS A 146 -23.28 -19.45 16.01
N GLU A 147 -24.05 -18.41 15.70
CA GLU A 147 -24.04 -17.81 14.37
C GLU A 147 -22.57 -17.53 14.02
N VAL A 148 -22.16 -18.07 12.88
CA VAL A 148 -20.78 -17.96 12.41
C VAL A 148 -20.55 -16.49 12.07
N ARG A 149 -19.94 -15.76 13.00
CA ARG A 149 -19.31 -14.48 12.71
C ARG A 149 -18.09 -14.72 11.86
N GLU A 150 -18.33 -14.94 10.57
CA GLU A 150 -17.36 -14.93 9.48
C GLU A 150 -16.93 -13.48 9.17
N ASP A 151 -16.57 -12.76 10.23
CA ASP A 151 -16.14 -11.35 10.21
C ASP A 151 -14.64 -11.25 10.48
N GLY A 152 -13.92 -12.23 9.92
CA GLY A 152 -12.49 -12.46 10.14
C GLY A 152 -11.86 -13.39 9.12
N GLU A 153 -12.50 -13.65 7.97
CA GLU A 153 -11.77 -14.19 6.82
C GLU A 153 -10.71 -13.18 6.40
N ASP A 154 -9.46 -13.61 6.50
CA ASP A 154 -8.26 -12.85 6.19
C ASP A 154 -8.18 -12.65 4.68
N ARG A 155 -8.91 -11.63 4.18
CA ARG A 155 -9.05 -11.38 2.74
C ARG A 155 -7.66 -11.25 2.12
N PRO A 156 -7.28 -12.12 1.16
CA PRO A 156 -5.98 -12.04 0.51
C PRO A 156 -5.79 -10.62 -0.03
N ARG A 157 -4.79 -9.91 0.49
CA ARG A 157 -4.55 -8.52 0.12
C ARG A 157 -4.25 -8.45 -1.37
N GLU A 158 -5.15 -7.79 -2.10
CA GLU A 158 -5.00 -7.60 -3.53
C GLU A 158 -3.65 -7.00 -3.91
N HIS A 159 -3.14 -7.42 -5.06
CA HIS A 159 -1.93 -6.84 -5.61
C HIS A 159 -2.12 -5.34 -5.92
N PRO A 160 -1.14 -4.49 -5.61
CA PRO A 160 -1.23 -3.08 -5.89
C PRO A 160 -1.22 -2.84 -7.40
N PHE A 161 -1.96 -1.81 -7.83
CA PHE A 161 -1.96 -1.40 -9.23
C PHE A 161 -0.59 -0.81 -9.63
N ILE A 162 -0.26 -0.96 -10.92
CA ILE A 162 0.81 -0.22 -11.60
C ILE A 162 0.22 0.49 -12.83
N VAL A 163 0.89 1.53 -13.32
CA VAL A 163 0.50 2.17 -14.58
C VAL A 163 0.82 1.20 -15.72
N THR A 164 -0.20 0.80 -16.49
CA THR A 164 -0.04 -0.05 -17.68
C THR A 164 -0.62 0.64 -18.90
N GLU A 165 -0.05 0.34 -20.06
CA GLU A 165 -0.62 0.70 -21.35
C GLU A 165 -1.96 0.00 -21.62
N PRO A 166 -2.79 0.53 -22.53
CA PRO A 166 -4.03 -0.11 -22.93
C PRO A 166 -3.78 -1.50 -23.52
N GLY A 167 -4.36 -2.53 -22.92
CA GLY A 167 -4.17 -3.93 -23.31
C GLY A 167 -2.91 -4.59 -22.72
N GLU A 168 -2.11 -3.86 -21.95
CA GLU A 168 -0.93 -4.44 -21.29
C GLU A 168 -1.30 -5.14 -19.97
N LEU A 169 -0.97 -6.43 -19.91
CA LEU A 169 -1.02 -7.21 -18.67
C LEU A 169 0.13 -6.80 -17.74
N ALA A 170 -0.21 -6.46 -16.50
CA ALA A 170 0.77 -6.16 -15.46
C ALA A 170 1.66 -7.38 -15.16
N ARG A 171 2.97 -7.16 -15.04
CA ARG A 171 3.95 -8.23 -14.75
C ARG A 171 4.09 -8.49 -13.25
N GLY A 172 4.19 -9.76 -12.87
CA GLY A 172 4.42 -10.21 -11.50
C GLY A 172 3.21 -10.02 -10.58
N LYS A 173 3.45 -9.83 -9.28
CA LYS A 173 2.40 -9.63 -8.25
C LYS A 173 1.83 -8.20 -8.26
N LYS A 174 1.31 -7.77 -9.41
CA LYS A 174 0.80 -6.41 -9.68
C LYS A 174 -0.46 -6.48 -10.53
N ASN A 175 -1.35 -5.50 -10.38
CA ASN A 175 -2.57 -5.37 -11.17
C ASN A 175 -2.44 -4.25 -12.21
N GLY A 176 -3.01 -4.44 -13.40
CA GLY A 176 -3.02 -3.44 -14.47
C GLY A 176 -4.18 -2.44 -14.38
N LEU A 177 -4.10 -1.36 -15.15
CA LEU A 177 -5.16 -0.33 -15.17
C LEU A 177 -6.42 -0.79 -15.94
N ASP A 178 -6.30 -1.66 -16.94
CA ASP A 178 -7.47 -2.24 -17.60
C ASP A 178 -8.29 -3.12 -16.65
N TYR A 179 -7.62 -3.88 -15.77
CA TYR A 179 -8.31 -4.62 -14.70
C TYR A 179 -9.00 -3.67 -13.71
N LEU A 180 -8.38 -2.53 -13.35
CA LEU A 180 -9.03 -1.51 -12.54
C LEU A 180 -10.32 -0.97 -13.19
N PHE A 181 -10.35 -0.81 -14.51
CA PHE A 181 -11.55 -0.36 -15.24
C PHE A 181 -12.62 -1.47 -15.34
N ASP A 182 -12.24 -2.72 -15.58
CA ASP A 182 -13.17 -3.87 -15.52
C ASP A 182 -13.88 -3.98 -14.16
N LEU A 183 -13.22 -3.65 -13.04
CA LEU A 183 -13.88 -3.60 -11.72
C LEU A 183 -15.06 -2.62 -11.67
N TYR A 184 -15.07 -1.54 -12.46
CA TYR A 184 -16.23 -0.63 -12.55
C TYR A 184 -17.34 -1.24 -13.41
N GLU A 185 -17.00 -1.92 -14.51
CA GLU A 185 -17.99 -2.62 -15.33
C GLU A 185 -18.67 -3.75 -14.55
N GLN A 186 -17.90 -4.47 -13.72
CA GLN A 186 -18.44 -5.42 -12.74
C GLN A 186 -19.37 -4.73 -11.71
N CYS A 187 -19.00 -3.56 -11.17
CA CYS A 187 -19.89 -2.79 -10.29
C CYS A 187 -21.20 -2.39 -10.99
N GLY A 188 -21.16 -2.08 -12.29
CA GLY A 188 -22.35 -1.83 -13.11
C GLY A 188 -23.25 -3.06 -13.22
N LYS A 189 -22.68 -4.25 -13.49
CA LYS A 189 -23.42 -5.52 -13.50
C LYS A 189 -24.10 -5.79 -12.16
N PHE A 190 -23.37 -5.66 -11.04
CA PHE A 190 -23.94 -5.81 -9.70
C PHE A 190 -25.00 -4.75 -9.35
N LEU A 191 -24.92 -3.53 -9.90
CA LEU A 191 -25.97 -2.54 -9.76
C LEU A 191 -27.24 -3.00 -10.49
N SER A 192 -27.14 -3.46 -11.74
CA SER A 192 -28.26 -4.01 -12.50
C SER A 192 -28.92 -5.21 -11.81
N ASP A 193 -28.14 -6.09 -11.19
CA ASP A 193 -28.68 -7.21 -10.39
C ASP A 193 -29.46 -6.73 -9.15
N VAL A 194 -28.90 -5.77 -8.40
CA VAL A 194 -29.60 -5.17 -7.25
C VAL A 194 -30.85 -4.41 -7.69
N GLN A 195 -30.83 -3.74 -8.85
CA GLN A 195 -32.01 -3.08 -9.43
C GLN A 195 -33.11 -4.07 -9.81
N ARG A 196 -32.75 -5.21 -10.41
CA ARG A 196 -33.68 -6.31 -10.73
C ARG A 196 -34.32 -6.87 -9.45
N ILE A 197 -33.51 -7.22 -8.46
CA ILE A 197 -33.99 -7.76 -7.17
C ILE A 197 -34.90 -6.73 -6.45
N ALA A 198 -34.57 -5.44 -6.49
CA ALA A 198 -35.40 -4.40 -5.90
C ALA A 198 -36.77 -4.29 -6.61
N LYS A 199 -36.80 -4.34 -7.95
CA LYS A 199 -38.05 -4.33 -8.74
C LYS A 199 -38.93 -5.55 -8.43
N GLU A 200 -38.34 -6.75 -8.39
CA GLU A 200 -39.06 -8.00 -8.07
C GLU A 200 -39.67 -7.99 -6.66
N ARG A 201 -39.08 -7.25 -5.72
CA ARG A 201 -39.57 -7.10 -4.34
C ARG A 201 -40.49 -5.90 -4.10
N GLY A 202 -40.69 -5.04 -5.10
CA GLY A 202 -41.39 -3.75 -4.92
C GLY A 202 -40.62 -2.74 -4.06
N GLU A 203 -39.30 -2.94 -3.86
CA GLU A 203 -38.43 -2.02 -3.13
C GLU A 203 -38.00 -0.82 -3.99
N LYS A 204 -37.52 0.26 -3.35
CA LYS A 204 -36.99 1.44 -4.08
C LYS A 204 -35.72 1.07 -4.87
N CYS A 205 -35.86 0.99 -6.19
CA CYS A 205 -34.76 0.71 -7.12
C CYS A 205 -33.62 1.75 -7.02
N PRO A 206 -32.37 1.35 -6.71
CA PRO A 206 -31.24 2.28 -6.62
C PRO A 206 -30.73 2.69 -8.01
N THR A 207 -30.48 3.98 -8.22
CA THR A 207 -30.00 4.52 -9.51
C THR A 207 -28.49 4.68 -9.61
N LYS A 208 -27.76 4.71 -8.49
CA LYS A 208 -26.30 4.84 -8.41
C LYS A 208 -25.70 3.65 -7.64
N VAL A 209 -24.39 3.43 -7.74
CA VAL A 209 -23.67 2.39 -6.98
C VAL A 209 -23.68 2.70 -5.46
N THR A 210 -24.59 2.05 -4.72
CA THR A 210 -24.78 2.25 -3.27
C THR A 210 -23.99 1.23 -2.43
N ASN A 211 -24.03 1.39 -1.09
CA ASN A 211 -23.53 0.38 -0.15
C ASN A 211 -24.18 -1.01 -0.35
N GLN A 212 -25.40 -1.09 -0.89
CA GLN A 212 -26.08 -2.36 -1.16
C GLN A 212 -25.40 -3.13 -2.29
N VAL A 213 -24.94 -2.44 -3.34
CA VAL A 213 -24.19 -3.03 -4.46
C VAL A 213 -22.87 -3.63 -3.97
N PHE A 214 -22.13 -2.91 -3.12
CA PHE A 214 -20.88 -3.44 -2.53
C PHE A 214 -21.10 -4.66 -1.61
N ARG A 215 -22.23 -4.73 -0.90
CA ARG A 215 -22.60 -5.93 -0.11
C ARG A 215 -22.98 -7.09 -1.02
N HIS A 216 -23.78 -6.83 -2.05
CA HIS A 216 -24.19 -7.84 -3.03
C HIS A 216 -22.96 -8.42 -3.74
N ALA A 217 -22.05 -7.59 -4.25
CA ALA A 217 -20.78 -8.03 -4.85
C ALA A 217 -19.97 -8.95 -3.92
N LYS A 218 -19.85 -8.62 -2.62
CA LYS A 218 -19.19 -9.50 -1.63
C LYS A 218 -19.90 -10.86 -1.51
N HIS A 219 -21.23 -10.88 -1.47
CA HIS A 219 -22.03 -12.11 -1.34
C HIS A 219 -21.99 -12.97 -2.61
N THR A 220 -21.86 -12.36 -3.79
CA THR A 220 -21.71 -13.04 -5.09
C THR A 220 -20.25 -13.46 -5.37
N GLY A 221 -19.36 -13.42 -4.36
CA GLY A 221 -17.97 -13.89 -4.46
C GLY A 221 -16.96 -12.86 -4.98
N ALA A 222 -17.37 -11.66 -5.40
CA ALA A 222 -16.46 -10.59 -5.83
C ALA A 222 -15.85 -9.82 -4.64
N VAL A 223 -15.22 -10.56 -3.72
CA VAL A 223 -14.66 -10.06 -2.45
C VAL A 223 -13.55 -9.00 -2.61
N TYR A 224 -12.94 -8.95 -3.80
CA TYR A 224 -11.98 -7.93 -4.22
C TYR A 224 -12.64 -6.56 -4.48
N ILE A 225 -13.93 -6.48 -4.80
CA ILE A 225 -14.59 -5.17 -4.98
C ILE A 225 -14.86 -4.54 -3.61
N ASN A 226 -14.34 -3.33 -3.38
CA ASN A 226 -14.51 -2.61 -2.12
C ASN A 226 -14.71 -1.10 -2.31
N LYS A 227 -15.59 -0.52 -1.49
CA LYS A 227 -16.02 0.89 -1.61
C LYS A 227 -14.88 1.91 -1.54
N PRO A 228 -13.87 1.81 -0.64
CA PRO A 228 -12.76 2.76 -0.63
C PRO A 228 -11.98 2.77 -1.95
N LYS A 229 -11.63 1.59 -2.47
CA LYS A 229 -10.90 1.44 -3.75
C LYS A 229 -11.67 2.01 -4.93
N MET A 230 -12.96 1.66 -5.07
CA MET A 230 -13.81 2.15 -6.18
C MET A 230 -14.14 3.64 -6.07
N ARG A 231 -14.05 4.25 -4.87
CA ARG A 231 -14.14 5.72 -4.74
C ARG A 231 -12.81 6.41 -5.03
N HIS A 232 -11.69 5.75 -4.79
CA HIS A 232 -10.37 6.35 -4.97
C HIS A 232 -10.05 6.62 -6.44
N TYR A 233 -10.48 5.77 -7.37
CA TYR A 233 -10.15 5.86 -8.80
C TYR A 233 -11.33 6.28 -9.70
N VAL A 234 -12.44 6.75 -9.14
CA VAL A 234 -13.68 6.99 -9.91
C VAL A 234 -13.49 8.03 -11.01
N HIS A 235 -12.66 9.04 -10.78
CA HIS A 235 -12.34 10.07 -11.76
C HIS A 235 -11.40 9.54 -12.86
N CYS A 236 -10.52 8.58 -12.56
CA CYS A 236 -9.72 7.91 -13.59
C CYS A 236 -10.63 7.11 -14.56
N TYR A 237 -11.65 6.43 -14.03
CA TYR A 237 -12.65 5.74 -14.83
C TYR A 237 -13.55 6.74 -15.60
N ALA A 238 -13.93 7.86 -14.97
CA ALA A 238 -14.67 8.92 -15.63
C ALA A 238 -13.92 9.49 -16.84
N LEU A 239 -12.61 9.75 -16.72
CA LEU A 239 -11.78 10.16 -17.84
C LEU A 239 -11.78 9.10 -18.95
N HIS A 240 -11.57 7.82 -18.61
CA HIS A 240 -11.59 6.72 -19.56
C HIS A 240 -12.93 6.58 -20.32
N CYS A 241 -14.07 6.85 -19.67
CA CYS A 241 -15.40 6.78 -20.29
C CYS A 241 -15.79 8.03 -21.10
N LEU A 242 -15.22 9.20 -20.80
CA LEU A 242 -15.50 10.45 -21.52
C LEU A 242 -14.54 10.67 -22.69
N ASP A 243 -13.26 10.39 -22.47
CA ASP A 243 -12.19 10.52 -23.47
C ASP A 243 -11.19 9.36 -23.29
N CYS A 244 -11.45 8.28 -24.03
CA CYS A 244 -10.61 7.10 -24.00
C CYS A 244 -9.23 7.36 -24.62
N GLU A 245 -9.11 8.29 -25.59
CA GLU A 245 -7.85 8.61 -26.25
C GLU A 245 -6.92 9.38 -25.32
N GLN A 246 -7.42 10.43 -24.66
CA GLN A 246 -6.67 11.19 -23.67
C GLN A 246 -6.31 10.33 -22.46
N SER A 247 -7.21 9.46 -22.00
CA SER A 247 -6.90 8.44 -20.97
C SER A 247 -5.75 7.53 -21.40
N ASN A 248 -5.80 7.00 -22.63
CA ASN A 248 -4.80 6.09 -23.16
C ASN A 248 -3.44 6.76 -23.40
N HIS A 249 -3.44 8.01 -23.87
CA HIS A 249 -2.24 8.84 -23.97
C HIS A 249 -1.62 9.09 -22.58
N LEU A 250 -2.43 9.47 -21.58
CA LEU A 250 -1.96 9.72 -20.22
C LEU A 250 -1.36 8.46 -19.57
N ARG A 251 -1.92 7.28 -19.85
CA ARG A 251 -1.37 5.98 -19.42
C ARG A 251 0.01 5.70 -20.04
N ARG A 252 0.17 5.87 -21.35
CA ARG A 252 1.48 5.74 -22.05
C ARG A 252 2.52 6.69 -21.46
N MET A 253 2.20 7.98 -21.40
CA MET A 253 3.10 9.03 -20.90
C MET A 253 3.60 8.77 -19.47
N TYR A 254 2.73 8.32 -18.56
CA TYR A 254 3.12 8.04 -17.17
C TYR A 254 3.88 6.71 -17.04
N LYS A 255 3.58 5.70 -17.85
CA LYS A 255 4.36 4.46 -17.89
C LYS A 255 5.77 4.69 -18.44
N GLU A 256 5.92 5.43 -19.54
CA GLU A 256 7.22 5.75 -20.16
C GLU A 256 8.15 6.49 -19.19
N ARG A 257 7.58 7.40 -18.38
CA ARG A 257 8.29 8.11 -17.32
C ARG A 257 8.59 7.27 -16.06
N GLY A 258 8.11 6.02 -16.00
CA GLY A 258 8.24 5.16 -14.81
C GLY A 258 7.44 5.64 -13.59
N GLU A 259 6.40 6.46 -13.80
CA GLU A 259 5.66 7.12 -12.73
C GLU A 259 4.77 6.17 -11.94
N ASN A 260 4.56 6.51 -10.67
CA ASN A 260 3.69 5.72 -9.80
C ASN A 260 2.19 6.00 -10.07
N VAL A 261 1.33 5.05 -9.70
CA VAL A 261 -0.13 5.17 -9.86
C VAL A 261 -0.71 6.38 -9.14
N GLY A 262 -0.11 6.84 -8.05
CA GLY A 262 -0.53 8.07 -7.36
C GLY A 262 -0.36 9.32 -8.23
N ALA A 263 0.79 9.45 -8.90
CA ALA A 263 1.07 10.55 -9.82
C ALA A 263 0.13 10.53 -11.04
N TRP A 264 -0.01 9.38 -11.71
CA TRP A 264 -0.96 9.18 -12.81
C TRP A 264 -2.40 9.51 -12.38
N ARG A 265 -2.83 9.00 -11.21
CA ARG A 265 -4.16 9.24 -10.65
C ARG A 265 -4.43 10.73 -10.45
N GLN A 266 -3.46 11.51 -9.94
CA GLN A 266 -3.64 12.95 -9.79
C GLN A 266 -3.70 13.66 -11.16
N ALA A 267 -2.90 13.20 -12.13
CA ALA A 267 -2.91 13.75 -13.48
C ALA A 267 -4.27 13.63 -14.18
N CYS A 268 -5.04 12.57 -13.90
CA CYS A 268 -6.40 12.39 -14.45
C CYS A 268 -7.38 13.53 -14.12
N TYR A 269 -7.12 14.38 -13.11
CA TYR A 269 -7.98 15.52 -12.84
C TYR A 269 -7.86 16.64 -13.89
N TYR A 270 -6.68 16.87 -14.49
CA TYR A 270 -6.51 18.01 -15.41
C TYR A 270 -7.36 17.90 -16.69
N PRO A 271 -7.44 16.74 -17.39
CA PRO A 271 -8.32 16.61 -18.54
C PRO A 271 -9.80 16.70 -18.18
N LEU A 272 -10.21 16.15 -17.03
CA LEU A 272 -11.60 16.27 -16.56
C LEU A 272 -12.00 17.73 -16.29
N VAL A 273 -11.09 18.55 -15.77
CA VAL A 273 -11.31 19.99 -15.58
C VAL A 273 -11.39 20.72 -16.92
N ALA A 274 -10.68 20.28 -17.96
CA ALA A 274 -10.83 20.80 -19.31
C ALA A 274 -12.21 20.46 -19.90
N ILE A 275 -12.62 19.19 -19.85
CA ILE A 275 -13.95 18.73 -20.28
C ILE A 275 -15.06 19.48 -19.52
N ALA A 276 -14.92 19.68 -18.21
CA ALA A 276 -15.86 20.46 -17.42
C ALA A 276 -15.94 21.92 -17.92
N ARG A 277 -14.81 22.58 -18.17
CA ARG A 277 -14.76 23.96 -18.69
C ARG A 277 -15.47 24.10 -20.04
N GLU A 278 -15.26 23.15 -20.94
CA GLU A 278 -15.91 23.09 -22.26
C GLU A 278 -17.43 22.88 -22.16
N ASN A 279 -17.89 22.19 -21.11
CA ASN A 279 -19.30 21.95 -20.81
C ASN A 279 -19.85 22.97 -19.79
N ASN A 280 -19.44 24.23 -19.83
CA ASN A 280 -19.91 25.32 -18.96
C ASN A 280 -19.80 25.04 -17.44
N TRP A 281 -18.81 24.23 -17.04
CA TRP A 281 -18.59 23.71 -15.68
C TRP A 281 -19.63 22.70 -15.15
N ASP A 282 -20.55 22.23 -16.00
CA ASP A 282 -21.56 21.21 -15.67
C ASP A 282 -21.01 19.77 -15.71
N ILE A 283 -20.15 19.43 -14.74
CA ILE A 283 -19.57 18.08 -14.65
C ILE A 283 -20.61 17.00 -14.31
N GLU A 284 -21.65 17.34 -13.56
CA GLU A 284 -22.74 16.42 -13.22
C GLU A 284 -23.58 16.09 -14.46
N GLY A 285 -23.92 17.07 -15.30
CA GLY A 285 -24.58 16.80 -16.57
C GLY A 285 -23.69 16.01 -17.54
N VAL A 286 -22.38 16.29 -17.60
CA VAL A 286 -21.43 15.47 -18.38
C VAL A 286 -21.47 14.00 -17.93
N PHE A 287 -21.43 13.73 -16.62
CA PHE A 287 -21.49 12.36 -16.09
C PHE A 287 -22.86 11.71 -16.34
N ASN A 288 -23.96 12.43 -16.14
CA ASN A 288 -25.31 11.89 -16.36
C ASN A 288 -25.67 11.68 -17.84
N ARG A 289 -24.97 12.35 -18.78
CA ARG A 289 -25.07 12.10 -20.23
C ARG A 289 -24.37 10.80 -20.66
N ASN A 290 -23.42 10.28 -19.89
CA ASN A 290 -22.66 9.07 -20.22
C ASN A 290 -23.25 7.82 -19.55
N GLU A 291 -23.59 6.79 -20.34
CA GLU A 291 -24.27 5.58 -19.83
C GLU A 291 -23.47 4.81 -18.77
N LYS A 292 -22.13 4.85 -18.80
CA LYS A 292 -21.26 4.14 -17.85
C LYS A 292 -20.99 4.93 -16.57
N LEU A 293 -21.25 6.24 -16.55
CA LEU A 293 -21.01 7.13 -15.40
C LEU A 293 -22.29 7.59 -14.70
N ARG A 294 -23.44 7.43 -15.36
CA ARG A 294 -24.77 7.67 -14.78
C ARG A 294 -25.13 6.64 -13.72
#